data_AF-A0A2A5HU07-F1
#
_entry.id   AF-A0A2A5HU07-F1
#
_cell.length_a   1.000
_cell.length_b   1.000
_cell.length_c   1.000
_cell.angle_alpha   90.00
_cell.angle_beta   90.00
_cell.angle_gamma   90.00
#
_symmetry.space_group_name_H-M   'P 1'
#
loop_
_entity.id
_entity.type
_entity.pdbx_description
1 polymer ?
#
loop_
_entity_poly.entity_id
_entity_poly.type
_entity_poly.pdbx_seq_one_letter_code
_entity_poly.pdbx_strand_id
1 'polypeptide(L)'
;MKLPVFVSVLILTACTHAAPTAKRGDAVQPPAAEIPEYEASPGVMNNARLEQFIRAIDENAEGSGGRWQFTVDGIILQVITDERADRMRIMSPIVKTDQLSKEELVRLMQANFDSALDARYAIANNTVWAAFIHPLSILGDEEFLTGVGQTMNIVSTYGTTFSSGLLVFGGGDSAELQKDVIDRLKALSGSI
;
A
#
# COMPACT_ATOMS: atom_id res chain seq x y z
N MET A 1 -17.82 63.49 60.65
CA MET A 1 -18.47 62.67 61.71
C MET A 1 -19.11 61.46 61.04
N LYS A 2 -18.73 60.26 61.50
CA LYS A 2 -19.26 58.91 61.17
C LYS A 2 -18.97 58.31 59.77
N LEU A 3 -18.02 57.36 59.78
CA LEU A 3 -18.07 56.10 59.03
C LEU A 3 -19.26 55.25 59.55
N PRO A 4 -19.80 54.27 58.78
CA PRO A 4 -19.28 52.88 58.88
C PRO A 4 -19.42 52.06 57.53
N VAL A 5 -18.48 51.17 57.14
CA VAL A 5 -18.44 49.67 57.30
C VAL A 5 -19.50 48.95 56.44
N PHE A 6 -19.32 47.88 55.64
CA PHE A 6 -18.33 46.80 55.41
C PHE A 6 -18.75 45.98 54.14
N VAL A 7 -17.82 45.24 53.49
CA VAL A 7 -17.98 43.84 52.92
C VAL A 7 -18.86 43.68 51.65
N SER A 8 -18.62 42.87 50.61
CA SER A 8 -17.77 41.70 50.30
C SER A 8 -17.71 41.44 48.77
N VAL A 9 -16.62 40.80 48.32
CA VAL A 9 -16.51 39.68 47.34
C VAL A 9 -17.03 39.81 45.89
N LEU A 10 -16.05 39.86 44.97
CA LEU A 10 -15.78 38.97 43.83
C LEU A 10 -16.96 38.41 42.99
N ILE A 11 -16.91 38.59 41.66
CA ILE A 11 -16.65 37.52 40.68
C ILE A 11 -16.47 38.12 39.28
N LEU A 12 -15.40 37.67 38.62
CA LEU A 12 -15.06 37.89 37.22
C LEU A 12 -16.00 37.07 36.33
N THR A 13 -16.64 37.66 35.32
CA THR A 13 -17.10 36.89 34.15
C THR A 13 -17.01 37.75 32.90
N ALA A 14 -16.21 37.26 31.96
CA ALA A 14 -15.88 37.90 30.70
C ALA A 14 -17.11 37.97 29.78
N CYS A 15 -17.41 39.18 29.30
CA CYS A 15 -18.14 39.36 28.05
C CYS A 15 -17.18 39.08 26.89
N THR A 16 -17.59 38.30 25.89
CA THR A 16 -17.57 38.75 24.48
C THR A 16 -18.08 37.70 23.48
N HIS A 17 -19.10 38.13 22.73
CA HIS A 17 -19.43 37.87 21.31
C HIS A 17 -19.84 36.46 20.86
N ALA A 18 -21.16 36.27 20.79
CA ALA A 18 -21.82 35.29 19.91
C ALA A 18 -21.90 35.83 18.47
N ALA A 19 -21.44 35.03 17.50
CA ALA A 19 -21.65 35.24 16.07
C ALA A 19 -23.00 34.64 15.62
N PRO A 20 -23.63 35.15 14.53
CA PRO A 20 -24.99 34.77 14.16
C PRO A 20 -25.03 33.39 13.48
N THR A 21 -25.97 32.55 13.92
CA THR A 21 -26.29 31.26 13.32
C THR A 21 -27.11 31.45 12.04
N ALA A 22 -26.44 31.37 10.89
CA ALA A 22 -27.11 31.19 9.61
C ALA A 22 -27.53 29.71 9.45
N LYS A 23 -28.84 29.44 9.38
CA LYS A 23 -29.39 28.13 9.02
C LYS A 23 -29.03 27.83 7.55
N ARG A 24 -28.05 26.97 7.32
CA ARG A 24 -27.81 26.37 6.00
C ARG A 24 -28.75 25.18 5.84
N GLY A 25 -29.67 25.31 4.89
CA GLY A 25 -30.66 24.30 4.55
C GLY A 25 -30.04 22.99 4.09
N ASP A 26 -30.86 21.96 4.17
CA ASP A 26 -30.62 20.55 3.89
C ASP A 26 -29.82 20.32 2.61
N ALA A 27 -28.52 20.09 2.75
CA ALA A 27 -27.76 19.37 1.74
C ALA A 27 -27.89 17.89 2.09
N VAL A 28 -28.70 17.17 1.31
CA VAL A 28 -28.70 15.71 1.33
C VAL A 28 -27.32 15.26 0.89
N GLN A 29 -26.48 14.90 1.86
CA GLN A 29 -25.24 14.17 1.62
C GLN A 29 -25.66 12.86 0.95
N PRO A 30 -25.22 12.54 -0.28
CA PRO A 30 -25.42 11.20 -0.81
C PRO A 30 -24.76 10.21 0.18
N PRO A 31 -25.42 9.09 0.51
CA PRO A 31 -24.85 8.14 1.46
C PRO A 31 -23.47 7.73 0.98
N ALA A 32 -22.46 7.99 1.82
CA ALA A 32 -21.15 7.40 1.63
C ALA A 32 -21.38 5.89 1.56
N ALA A 33 -20.96 5.27 0.47
CA ALA A 33 -21.02 3.82 0.36
C ALA A 33 -20.25 3.26 1.56
N GLU A 34 -20.97 2.60 2.46
CA GLU A 34 -20.38 1.85 3.56
C GLU A 34 -19.54 0.75 2.92
N ILE A 35 -18.22 0.97 2.88
CA ILE A 35 -17.28 -0.12 2.66
C ILE A 35 -17.44 -0.98 3.91
N PRO A 36 -17.81 -2.28 3.79
CA PRO A 36 -17.98 -3.11 4.96
C PRO A 36 -16.68 -3.07 5.78
N GLU A 37 -16.78 -2.59 7.02
CA GLU A 37 -15.69 -2.71 8.00
C GLU A 37 -15.41 -4.19 8.18
N TYR A 38 -14.30 -4.65 7.59
CA TYR A 38 -13.80 -5.98 7.79
C TYR A 38 -13.21 -6.03 9.19
N GLU A 39 -13.96 -6.53 10.18
CA GLU A 39 -13.41 -6.79 11.51
C GLU A 39 -12.34 -7.89 11.41
N ALA A 40 -11.08 -7.46 11.33
CA ALA A 40 -9.92 -8.33 11.42
C ALA A 40 -9.90 -8.97 12.82
N SER A 41 -10.41 -10.19 12.93
CA SER A 41 -10.03 -11.05 14.05
C SER A 41 -8.57 -11.47 13.84
N PRO A 42 -7.63 -11.18 14.76
CA PRO A 42 -6.24 -11.59 14.62
C PRO A 42 -6.13 -13.10 14.88
N GLY A 43 -6.57 -13.89 13.91
CA GLY A 43 -6.18 -15.28 13.79
C GLY A 43 -4.83 -15.34 13.08
N VAL A 44 -3.87 -16.07 13.63
CA VAL A 44 -2.61 -16.41 12.94
C VAL A 44 -2.94 -16.92 11.54
N MET A 45 -2.41 -16.26 10.51
CA MET A 45 -2.62 -16.69 9.14
C MET A 45 -2.02 -18.08 8.91
N ASN A 46 -2.77 -18.90 8.20
CA ASN A 46 -2.40 -20.26 7.84
C ASN A 46 -2.84 -20.55 6.40
N ASN A 47 -2.46 -21.71 5.89
CA ASN A 47 -2.75 -22.08 4.51
C ASN A 47 -4.25 -22.15 4.19
N ALA A 48 -5.11 -22.56 5.14
CA ALA A 48 -6.55 -22.62 4.92
C ALA A 48 -7.17 -21.22 4.82
N ARG A 49 -6.73 -20.27 5.66
CA ARG A 49 -7.17 -18.87 5.60
C ARG A 49 -6.66 -18.17 4.34
N LEU A 50 -5.40 -18.39 3.96
CA LEU A 50 -4.84 -17.87 2.71
C LEU A 50 -5.63 -18.35 1.49
N GLU A 51 -6.00 -19.63 1.46
CA GLU A 51 -6.80 -20.17 0.37
C GLU A 51 -8.15 -19.47 0.24
N GLN A 52 -8.80 -19.14 1.35
CA GLN A 52 -10.06 -18.38 1.32
C GLN A 52 -9.87 -17.00 0.67
N PHE A 53 -8.83 -16.26 1.05
CA PHE A 53 -8.53 -14.96 0.43
C PHE A 53 -8.22 -15.08 -1.05
N ILE A 54 -7.35 -16.02 -1.42
CA ILE A 54 -6.96 -16.24 -2.81
C ILE A 54 -8.17 -16.56 -3.68
N ARG A 55 -9.07 -17.44 -3.21
CA ARG A 55 -10.29 -17.78 -3.93
C ARG A 55 -11.34 -16.67 -3.95
N ALA A 56 -11.34 -15.79 -2.95
CA ALA A 56 -12.18 -14.59 -2.96
C ALA A 56 -11.69 -13.54 -3.97
N ILE A 57 -10.37 -13.49 -4.23
CA ILE A 57 -9.76 -12.62 -5.24
C ILE A 57 -9.99 -13.19 -6.65
N ASP A 58 -9.80 -14.51 -6.82
CA ASP A 58 -9.97 -15.20 -8.10
C ASP A 58 -10.62 -16.57 -7.85
N GLU A 59 -11.89 -16.70 -8.22
CA GLU A 59 -12.65 -17.95 -8.07
C GLU A 59 -12.02 -19.12 -8.83
N ASN A 60 -11.24 -18.84 -9.89
CA ASN A 60 -10.56 -19.83 -10.70
C ASN A 60 -9.13 -20.14 -10.23
N ALA A 61 -8.74 -19.63 -9.05
CA ALA A 61 -7.41 -19.87 -8.50
C ALA A 61 -7.09 -21.37 -8.43
N GLU A 62 -5.92 -21.72 -8.96
CA GLU A 62 -5.40 -23.08 -9.00
C GLU A 62 -4.47 -23.36 -7.82
N GLY A 63 -4.36 -24.63 -7.44
CA GLY A 63 -3.48 -25.08 -6.36
C GLY A 63 -4.17 -25.20 -5.00
N SER A 64 -3.37 -25.60 -4.01
CA SER A 64 -3.78 -25.87 -2.63
C SER A 64 -2.55 -26.08 -1.75
N GLY A 65 -2.74 -26.13 -0.42
CA GLY A 65 -1.73 -26.66 0.51
C GLY A 65 -0.40 -25.88 0.52
N GLY A 66 -0.46 -24.56 0.42
CA GLY A 66 0.73 -23.71 0.45
C GLY A 66 1.31 -23.37 -0.92
N ARG A 67 0.62 -23.75 -2.01
CA ARG A 67 1.02 -23.39 -3.38
C ARG A 67 -0.23 -23.04 -4.18
N TRP A 68 -0.33 -21.78 -4.58
CA TRP A 68 -1.45 -21.29 -5.37
C TRP A 68 -0.98 -20.44 -6.55
N GLN A 69 -1.79 -20.42 -7.59
CA GLN A 69 -1.68 -19.50 -8.71
C GLN A 69 -3.05 -18.87 -8.98
N PHE A 70 -3.08 -17.56 -9.18
CA PHE A 70 -4.30 -16.81 -9.46
C PHE A 70 -3.99 -15.58 -10.30
N THR A 71 -5.03 -14.96 -10.87
CA THR A 71 -4.88 -13.80 -11.75
C THR A 71 -5.65 -12.60 -11.22
N VAL A 72 -5.00 -11.43 -11.22
CA VAL A 72 -5.64 -10.14 -10.91
C VAL A 72 -5.25 -9.14 -11.98
N ASP A 73 -6.23 -8.50 -12.63
CA ASP A 73 -6.02 -7.53 -13.71
C ASP A 73 -5.07 -8.02 -14.83
N GLY A 74 -5.13 -9.33 -15.13
CA GLY A 74 -4.28 -9.97 -16.14
C GLY A 74 -2.85 -10.29 -15.69
N ILE A 75 -2.49 -9.99 -14.43
CA ILE A 75 -1.21 -10.35 -13.82
C ILE A 75 -1.34 -11.68 -13.11
N ILE A 76 -0.50 -12.65 -13.49
CA ILE A 76 -0.45 -13.97 -12.86
C ILE A 76 0.41 -13.90 -11.60
N LEU A 77 -0.20 -14.19 -10.46
CA LEU A 77 0.44 -14.25 -9.16
C LEU A 77 0.59 -15.70 -8.70
N GLN A 78 1.70 -15.98 -8.03
CA GLN A 78 1.96 -17.25 -7.36
C GLN A 78 2.19 -17.01 -5.88
N VAL A 79 1.51 -17.77 -5.03
CA VAL A 79 1.74 -17.77 -3.57
C VAL A 79 2.38 -19.10 -3.19
N ILE A 80 3.51 -19.03 -2.49
CA ILE A 80 4.17 -20.20 -1.91
C ILE A 80 4.37 -19.96 -0.42
N THR A 81 4.01 -20.94 0.39
CA THR A 81 4.27 -20.94 1.83
C THR A 81 5.13 -22.13 2.25
N ASP A 82 5.80 -21.94 3.37
CA ASP A 82 6.43 -23.00 4.16
C ASP A 82 6.10 -22.72 5.63
N GLU A 83 5.11 -23.44 6.17
CA GLU A 83 4.66 -23.30 7.57
C GLU A 83 5.76 -23.66 8.56
N ARG A 84 6.68 -24.57 8.20
CA ARG A 84 7.78 -24.98 9.10
C ARG A 84 8.88 -23.93 9.15
N ALA A 85 9.19 -23.31 8.03
CA ALA A 85 10.17 -22.24 7.93
C ALA A 85 9.60 -20.86 8.29
N ASP A 86 8.29 -20.78 8.52
CA ASP A 86 7.55 -19.53 8.74
C ASP A 86 7.79 -18.52 7.62
N ARG A 87 7.48 -18.93 6.38
CA ARG A 87 7.68 -18.10 5.19
C ARG A 87 6.46 -18.14 4.30
N MET A 88 6.12 -16.99 3.76
CA MET A 88 5.20 -16.79 2.65
C MET A 88 5.91 -15.93 1.61
N ARG A 89 5.69 -16.25 0.34
CA ARG A 89 6.01 -15.36 -0.78
C ARG A 89 4.86 -15.24 -1.74
N ILE A 90 4.67 -14.01 -2.23
CA ILE A 90 3.83 -13.70 -3.38
C ILE A 90 4.79 -13.30 -4.50
N MET A 91 4.65 -13.89 -5.67
CA MET A 91 5.58 -13.65 -6.76
C MET A 91 4.90 -13.64 -8.12
N SER A 92 5.45 -12.87 -9.05
CA SER A 92 5.04 -12.85 -10.45
C SER A 92 6.27 -12.80 -11.34
N PRO A 93 6.31 -13.57 -12.45
CA PRO A 93 7.36 -13.40 -13.44
C PRO A 93 7.21 -12.03 -14.11
N ILE A 94 8.33 -11.42 -14.50
CA ILE A 94 8.36 -10.13 -15.21
C ILE A 94 8.97 -10.32 -16.60
N VAL A 95 10.24 -10.70 -16.67
CA VAL A 95 11.00 -10.74 -17.93
C VAL A 95 12.07 -11.82 -17.89
N LYS A 96 12.49 -12.32 -19.05
CA LYS A 96 13.62 -13.25 -19.13
C LYS A 96 14.94 -12.51 -18.95
N THR A 97 15.91 -13.16 -18.32
CA THR A 97 17.20 -12.51 -17.99
C THR A 97 18.06 -12.22 -19.20
N ASP A 98 17.85 -12.92 -20.32
CA ASP A 98 18.53 -12.67 -21.59
C ASP A 98 18.05 -11.39 -22.30
N GLN A 99 16.94 -10.81 -21.84
CA GLN A 99 16.39 -9.54 -22.32
C GLN A 99 16.84 -8.34 -21.47
N LEU A 100 17.63 -8.55 -20.40
CA LEU A 100 18.13 -7.47 -19.53
C LEU A 100 19.48 -6.95 -20.00
N SER A 101 19.58 -5.64 -20.13
CA SER A 101 20.86 -4.93 -20.13
C SER A 101 21.49 -4.90 -18.73
N LYS A 102 22.80 -4.58 -18.67
CA LYS A 102 23.50 -4.41 -17.39
C LYS A 102 22.96 -3.21 -16.63
N GLU A 103 22.61 -2.16 -17.36
CA GLU A 103 22.05 -0.92 -16.85
C GLU A 103 20.69 -1.17 -16.21
N GLU A 104 19.82 -1.96 -16.85
CA GLU A 104 18.55 -2.39 -16.25
C GLU A 104 18.77 -3.22 -14.99
N LEU A 105 19.73 -4.16 -14.98
CA LEU A 105 20.04 -4.94 -13.78
C LEU A 105 20.47 -4.04 -12.61
N VAL A 106 21.34 -3.05 -12.86
CA VAL A 106 21.73 -2.06 -11.85
C VAL A 106 20.51 -1.27 -11.39
N ARG A 107 19.64 -0.84 -12.31
CA ARG A 107 18.41 -0.12 -11.99
C ARG A 107 17.49 -0.93 -11.08
N LEU A 108 17.35 -2.24 -11.31
CA LEU A 108 16.58 -3.14 -10.44
C LEU A 108 17.17 -3.21 -9.02
N MET A 109 18.51 -3.23 -8.90
CA MET A 109 19.17 -3.23 -7.60
C MET A 109 19.01 -1.90 -6.85
N GLN A 110 19.04 -0.77 -7.57
CA GLN A 110 18.75 0.55 -7.01
C GLN A 110 17.29 0.64 -6.56
N ALA A 111 16.34 0.18 -7.38
CA ALA A 111 14.92 0.15 -7.00
C ALA A 111 14.67 -0.68 -5.73
N ASN A 112 15.38 -1.81 -5.58
CA ASN A 112 15.35 -2.62 -4.37
C ASN A 112 15.84 -1.89 -3.12
N PHE A 113 16.59 -0.80 -3.26
CA PHE A 113 17.06 0.02 -2.15
C PHE A 113 16.01 1.04 -1.70
N ASP A 114 15.24 1.64 -2.61
CA ASP A 114 14.45 2.83 -2.30
C ASP A 114 12.97 2.83 -2.75
N SER A 115 12.58 2.10 -3.80
CA SER A 115 11.23 2.19 -4.37
C SER A 115 10.45 0.87 -4.38
N ALA A 116 11.13 -0.27 -4.33
CA ALA A 116 10.49 -1.59 -4.26
C ALA A 116 10.10 -1.96 -2.82
N LEU A 117 10.86 -1.49 -1.82
CA LEU A 117 10.57 -1.62 -0.38
C LEU A 117 10.36 -3.08 0.07
N ASP A 118 9.17 -3.42 0.58
CA ASP A 118 8.89 -4.76 1.11
C ASP A 118 8.76 -5.81 0.00
N ALA A 119 8.46 -5.37 -1.23
CA ALA A 119 8.55 -6.18 -2.43
C ALA A 119 9.90 -5.94 -3.15
N ARG A 120 10.39 -6.93 -3.88
CA ARG A 120 11.75 -6.90 -4.45
C ARG A 120 11.82 -7.57 -5.81
N TYR A 121 12.74 -7.10 -6.64
CA TYR A 121 13.18 -7.81 -7.84
C TYR A 121 14.16 -8.92 -7.48
N ALA A 122 13.94 -10.13 -8.00
CA ALA A 122 14.82 -11.28 -7.82
C ALA A 122 15.03 -12.02 -9.14
N ILE A 123 16.16 -12.70 -9.30
CA ILE A 123 16.43 -13.55 -10.47
C ILE A 123 16.41 -15.01 -10.04
N ALA A 124 15.60 -15.81 -10.72
CA ALA A 124 15.58 -17.27 -10.58
C ALA A 124 15.13 -17.92 -11.90
N ASN A 125 15.75 -19.04 -12.27
CA ASN A 125 15.41 -19.82 -13.46
C ASN A 125 15.31 -18.94 -14.73
N ASN A 126 16.37 -18.16 -14.99
CA ASN A 126 16.49 -17.28 -16.16
C ASN A 126 15.34 -16.26 -16.30
N THR A 127 14.70 -15.91 -15.19
CA THR A 127 13.54 -15.01 -15.16
C THR A 127 13.70 -14.03 -13.99
N VAL A 128 13.39 -12.76 -14.23
CA VAL A 128 13.20 -11.75 -13.18
C VAL A 128 11.81 -11.90 -12.62
N TRP A 129 11.72 -11.87 -11.30
CA TRP A 129 10.50 -12.00 -10.52
C TRP A 129 10.27 -10.74 -9.70
N ALA A 130 9.03 -10.28 -9.64
CA ALA A 130 8.54 -9.53 -8.49
C ALA A 130 8.34 -10.54 -7.35
N ALA A 131 8.79 -10.20 -6.15
CA ALA A 131 8.58 -11.03 -4.97
C ALA A 131 8.32 -10.17 -3.72
N PHE A 132 7.17 -10.37 -3.09
CA PHE A 132 6.90 -9.93 -1.72
C PHE A 132 7.12 -11.11 -0.77
N ILE A 133 7.85 -10.90 0.33
CA ILE A 133 8.25 -11.98 1.25
C ILE A 133 7.91 -11.57 2.68
N HIS A 134 7.18 -12.43 3.39
CA HIS A 134 6.72 -12.17 4.75
C HIS A 134 6.73 -13.45 5.60
N PRO A 135 6.94 -13.38 6.93
CA PRO A 135 6.65 -14.52 7.81
C PRO A 135 5.16 -14.85 7.80
N LEU A 136 4.80 -16.13 7.75
CA LEU A 136 3.40 -16.54 7.69
C LEU A 136 2.68 -16.32 9.02
N SER A 137 3.37 -16.56 10.14
CA SER A 137 2.85 -16.54 11.51
C SER A 137 2.33 -15.16 11.95
N ILE A 138 2.88 -14.10 11.40
CA ILE A 138 2.51 -12.71 11.69
C ILE A 138 1.90 -12.01 10.47
N LEU A 139 1.57 -12.75 9.40
CA LEU A 139 0.86 -12.20 8.27
C LEU A 139 -0.60 -11.99 8.67
N GLY A 140 -1.08 -10.77 8.67
CA GLY A 140 -2.48 -10.42 8.77
C GLY A 140 -3.15 -10.33 7.41
N ASP A 141 -4.45 -10.12 7.42
CA ASP A 141 -5.26 -10.09 6.20
C ASP A 141 -4.91 -8.87 5.33
N GLU A 142 -4.82 -7.69 5.94
CA GLU A 142 -4.43 -6.46 5.26
C GLU A 142 -3.01 -6.52 4.71
N GLU A 143 -2.09 -7.17 5.42
CA GLU A 143 -0.69 -7.34 4.99
C GLU A 143 -0.61 -8.29 3.79
N PHE A 144 -1.45 -9.34 3.74
CA PHE A 144 -1.55 -10.19 2.56
C PHE A 144 -2.06 -9.40 1.34
N LEU A 145 -3.15 -8.64 1.48
CA LEU A 145 -3.70 -7.82 0.41
C LEU A 145 -2.71 -6.73 -0.04
N THR A 146 -2.02 -6.10 0.91
CA THR A 146 -0.94 -5.14 0.63
C THR A 146 0.19 -5.81 -0.14
N GLY A 147 0.61 -7.01 0.26
CA GLY A 147 1.64 -7.78 -0.44
C GLY A 147 1.25 -8.13 -1.88
N VAL A 148 -0.03 -8.46 -2.13
CA VAL A 148 -0.57 -8.66 -3.48
C VAL A 148 -0.44 -7.38 -4.29
N GLY A 149 -0.94 -6.26 -3.77
CA GLY A 149 -0.88 -4.97 -4.45
C GLY A 149 0.55 -4.51 -4.73
N GLN A 150 1.47 -4.67 -3.77
CA GLN A 150 2.88 -4.34 -3.96
C GLN A 150 3.55 -5.20 -5.03
N THR A 151 3.26 -6.51 -5.05
CA THR A 151 3.78 -7.43 -6.08
C THR A 151 3.28 -7.01 -7.46
N MET A 152 1.98 -6.70 -7.59
CA MET A 152 1.39 -6.21 -8.84
C MET A 152 2.00 -4.87 -9.27
N ASN A 153 2.23 -3.94 -8.36
CA ASN A 153 2.82 -2.64 -8.69
C ASN A 153 4.26 -2.77 -9.22
N ILE A 154 5.08 -3.65 -8.64
CA ILE A 154 6.42 -3.94 -9.18
C ILE A 154 6.34 -4.46 -10.62
N VAL A 155 5.39 -5.36 -10.90
CA VAL A 155 5.19 -5.88 -12.27
C VAL A 155 4.77 -4.75 -13.21
N SER A 156 3.74 -3.99 -12.85
CA SER A 156 3.14 -2.94 -13.69
C SER A 156 4.06 -1.74 -13.92
N THR A 157 4.98 -1.45 -13.00
CA THR A 157 5.90 -0.31 -13.09
C THR A 157 7.28 -0.68 -13.61
N TYR A 158 7.53 -1.97 -13.89
CA TYR A 158 8.76 -2.40 -14.55
C TYR A 158 8.94 -1.66 -15.89
N GLY A 159 10.14 -1.11 -16.11
CA GLY A 159 10.45 -0.29 -17.29
C GLY A 159 10.04 1.19 -17.16
N THR A 160 9.42 1.60 -16.05
CA THR A 160 9.06 3.00 -15.77
C THR A 160 9.60 3.46 -14.41
N THR A 161 8.79 3.42 -13.35
CA THR A 161 9.18 3.91 -12.02
C THR A 161 9.82 2.83 -11.15
N PHE A 162 9.65 1.55 -11.50
CA PHE A 162 10.18 0.40 -10.74
C PHE A 162 9.79 0.44 -9.24
N SER A 163 8.53 0.76 -8.95
CA SER A 163 8.04 1.02 -7.59
C SER A 163 6.97 0.01 -7.17
N SER A 164 6.95 -0.38 -5.90
CA SER A 164 5.88 -1.22 -5.33
C SER A 164 4.67 -0.42 -4.83
N GLY A 165 4.73 0.91 -4.91
CA GLY A 165 3.63 1.78 -4.52
C GLY A 165 3.96 3.26 -4.69
N LEU A 166 3.28 4.11 -3.90
CA LEU A 166 3.50 5.55 -3.91
C LEU A 166 4.69 6.01 -3.06
N LEU A 167 5.21 5.14 -2.19
CA LEU A 167 6.31 5.48 -1.30
C LEU A 167 7.66 5.24 -1.99
N VAL A 168 8.54 6.24 -1.91
CA VAL A 168 9.95 6.13 -2.26
C VAL A 168 10.76 6.64 -1.08
N PHE A 169 11.67 5.80 -0.58
CA PHE A 169 12.57 6.17 0.50
C PHE A 169 13.68 7.06 -0.04
N GLY A 170 14.04 8.09 0.72
CA GLY A 170 15.12 9.00 0.33
C GLY A 170 16.50 8.33 0.37
N GLY A 171 17.46 8.93 -0.34
CA GLY A 171 18.86 8.49 -0.33
C GLY A 171 19.21 7.45 -1.40
N GLY A 172 18.26 7.06 -2.24
CA GLY A 172 18.50 6.27 -3.45
C GLY A 172 18.30 7.05 -4.74
N ASP A 173 18.38 6.34 -5.87
CA ASP A 173 18.40 6.89 -7.22
C ASP A 173 17.02 6.99 -7.89
N SER A 174 15.95 6.47 -7.26
CA SER A 174 14.62 6.39 -7.86
C SER A 174 13.81 7.70 -7.81
N ALA A 175 14.12 8.60 -6.87
CA ALA A 175 13.38 9.84 -6.69
C ALA A 175 13.58 10.82 -7.87
N GLU A 176 14.80 10.89 -8.41
CA GLU A 176 15.13 11.73 -9.57
C GLU A 176 14.38 11.25 -10.83
N LEU A 177 14.32 9.94 -11.04
CA LEU A 177 13.60 9.34 -12.16
C LEU A 177 12.09 9.63 -12.12
N GLN A 178 11.47 9.63 -10.93
CA GLN A 178 10.06 10.01 -10.81
C GLN A 178 9.82 11.47 -11.18
N LYS A 179 10.74 12.36 -10.79
CA LYS A 179 10.69 13.77 -11.17
C LYS A 179 10.81 13.94 -12.68
N ASP A 180 11.75 13.24 -13.32
CA ASP A 180 11.93 13.28 -14.78
C ASP A 180 10.68 12.80 -15.53
N VAL A 181 10.01 11.75 -15.04
CA VAL A 181 8.74 11.27 -15.60
C VAL A 181 7.65 12.35 -15.48
N ILE A 182 7.51 12.99 -14.32
CA ILE A 182 6.53 14.07 -14.11
C ILE A 182 6.81 15.24 -15.05
N ASP A 183 8.07 15.66 -15.17
CA ASP A 183 8.44 16.80 -15.99
C ASP A 183 8.23 16.50 -17.48
N ARG A 184 8.49 15.26 -17.92
CA ARG A 184 8.13 14.79 -19.27
C ARG A 184 6.62 14.81 -19.51
N LEU A 185 5.82 14.34 -18.55
CA LEU A 185 4.35 14.33 -18.68
C LEU A 185 3.78 15.75 -18.76
N LYS A 186 4.28 16.69 -17.95
CA LYS A 186 3.91 18.12 -18.02
C LYS A 186 4.22 18.71 -19.40
N ALA A 187 5.37 18.36 -19.98
CA ALA A 187 5.73 18.80 -21.33
C ALA A 187 4.77 18.23 -22.40
N LEU A 188 4.33 16.98 -22.25
CA LEU A 188 3.39 16.32 -23.18
C LEU A 188 1.95 16.83 -23.04
N SER A 189 1.51 17.19 -21.84
CA SER A 189 0.15 17.72 -21.62
C SER A 189 -0.04 19.15 -22.11
N GLY A 190 1.02 19.80 -22.61
CA GLY A 190 0.99 21.18 -23.07
C GLY A 190 0.67 22.13 -21.92
N SER A 191 1.68 22.41 -21.09
CA SER A 191 1.72 23.44 -20.03
C SER A 191 0.34 23.98 -19.58
N ILE A 192 -0.20 23.41 -18.51
CA ILE A 192 -1.17 24.13 -17.66
C ILE A 192 -0.43 25.28 -16.97
#